data_AF-A0A7X8D177-F1
#
_entry.id   AF-A0A7X8D177-F1
#
_cell.length_a   1.000
_cell.length_b   1.000
_cell.length_c   1.000
_cell.angle_alpha   90.00
_cell.angle_beta   90.00
_cell.angle_gamma   90.00
#
_symmetry.space_group_name_H-M   'P 1'
#
loop_
_entity.id
_entity.type
_entity.pdbx_description
1 polymer ?
#
loop_
_entity_poly.entity_id
_entity_poly.type
_entity_poly.pdbx_seq_one_letter_code
_entity_poly.pdbx_strand_id
1 'polypeptide(L)'
;MKRKVNQAVILAAGERKDFDRPVGFLEIEDTTIIDRLIGILKEKGIEKITIVTGYESHYFENLNIKGLELVYSDRYKWTGTMYSLALAEQFIEGGFLLIEGDLIFEERAIDYLLDENKENCLVLVNESGSGDEALVETRNGNVFKISKDMHQLGKIDGEFIGISKISYDAYKDMLLDFKSSKNPYLHYEYVLMNVKDKHSIKYTKIDDLVWSDIDCQRDYEKLKYYIYPKLKRRKSEFKEKYIIQLVSNILGEKYTIKSPIEKLGGMNNDNYRINTNLKDFVFRLPGKGSNESVNRDSELENSRIAHSIGLDCNTIYFDKVSGIKIAEYIEDAETLNITTAKREDNMELIAYALNALHNSEKQFYKDFDPFEEIEEYKKTVISEDSSLLENYKELDSVVIYLKDKLQSLSLEYVPCHLDPWPENFIKGKEKIYLIDWEYSANYDRLWDLVSIALECDYSENQEELFYNKYFGRKPLKEELEKMNLLKVLMDMYWSMWALSKISCGDKELNDYSLDRYKRGIRNFSKIKHKAKIRR
;
A
#
# COMPACT_ATOMS: atom_id res chain seq x y z
N MET A 1 -17.73 28.32 1.58
CA MET A 1 -17.16 27.00 1.26
C MET A 1 -17.32 26.12 2.48
N LYS A 2 -18.06 25.03 2.39
CA LYS A 2 -18.09 24.03 3.47
C LYS A 2 -16.71 23.40 3.55
N ARG A 3 -16.14 23.28 4.75
CA ARG A 3 -14.82 22.65 4.94
C ARG A 3 -14.98 21.14 4.69
N LYS A 4 -14.07 20.56 3.92
CA LYS A 4 -13.92 19.11 3.77
C LYS A 4 -13.71 18.50 5.16
N VAL A 5 -14.43 17.42 5.49
CA VAL A 5 -14.23 16.69 6.74
C VAL A 5 -12.87 16.01 6.70
N ASN A 6 -12.01 16.33 7.68
CA ASN A 6 -10.66 15.79 7.80
C ASN A 6 -10.37 15.22 9.21
N GLN A 7 -11.40 15.10 10.06
CA GLN A 7 -11.30 14.57 11.41
C GLN A 7 -12.18 13.32 11.59
N ALA A 8 -11.74 12.39 12.44
CA ALA A 8 -12.56 11.29 12.92
C ALA A 8 -12.36 11.06 14.42
N VAL A 9 -13.42 10.56 15.07
CA VAL A 9 -13.42 10.11 16.46
C VAL A 9 -13.79 8.62 16.48
N ILE A 10 -12.94 7.80 17.08
CA ILE A 10 -13.17 6.36 17.26
C ILE A 10 -13.48 6.11 18.74
N LEU A 11 -14.64 5.50 19.01
CA LEU A 11 -15.04 5.12 20.37
C LEU A 11 -14.60 3.68 20.64
N ALA A 12 -13.48 3.50 21.34
CA ALA A 12 -12.84 2.20 21.57
C ALA A 12 -12.62 1.89 23.06
N ALA A 13 -13.42 2.48 23.94
CA ALA A 13 -13.22 2.39 25.39
C ALA A 13 -13.82 1.13 26.03
N GLY A 14 -14.73 0.42 25.34
CA GLY A 14 -15.52 -0.67 25.89
C GLY A 14 -14.75 -1.96 26.19
N GLU A 15 -15.19 -2.68 27.22
CA GLU A 15 -14.72 -4.02 27.59
C GLU A 15 -15.65 -5.09 27.00
N ARG A 16 -15.09 -6.14 26.41
CA ARG A 16 -15.81 -7.34 25.97
C ARG A 16 -15.24 -8.54 26.72
N LYS A 17 -16.09 -9.24 27.48
CA LYS A 17 -15.66 -10.26 28.46
C LYS A 17 -14.94 -11.46 27.85
N ASP A 18 -15.18 -11.73 26.57
CA ASP A 18 -14.61 -12.87 25.86
C ASP A 18 -13.15 -12.63 25.43
N PHE A 19 -12.63 -11.40 25.54
CA PHE A 19 -11.31 -11.03 25.06
C PHE A 19 -10.43 -10.49 26.19
N ASP A 20 -9.13 -10.79 26.12
CA ASP A 20 -8.09 -10.35 27.07
C ASP A 20 -7.46 -8.99 26.69
N ARG A 21 -8.00 -8.35 25.66
CA ARG A 21 -7.49 -7.14 25.03
C ARG A 21 -8.65 -6.34 24.41
N PRO A 22 -8.46 -5.06 24.06
CA PRO A 22 -9.49 -4.29 23.37
C PRO A 22 -9.79 -4.92 22.01
N VAL A 23 -11.06 -4.88 21.58
CA VAL A 23 -11.51 -5.46 20.30
C VAL A 23 -10.67 -4.95 19.12
N GLY A 24 -10.31 -3.66 19.13
CA GLY A 24 -9.44 -3.06 18.12
C GLY A 24 -8.11 -3.81 17.89
N PHE A 25 -7.58 -4.49 18.91
CA PHE A 25 -6.32 -5.24 18.85
C PHE A 25 -6.49 -6.75 18.60
N LEU A 26 -7.70 -7.19 18.23
CA LEU A 26 -7.89 -8.53 17.70
C LEU A 26 -7.29 -8.62 16.29
N GLU A 27 -6.55 -9.70 16.05
CA GLU A 27 -5.81 -9.95 14.81
C GLU A 27 -6.69 -10.57 13.73
N ILE A 28 -6.58 -10.06 12.51
CA ILE A 28 -7.21 -10.61 11.31
C ILE A 28 -6.15 -10.68 10.23
N GLU A 29 -5.71 -11.91 9.92
CA GLU A 29 -4.57 -12.17 9.04
C GLU A 29 -3.32 -11.39 9.49
N ASP A 30 -2.92 -10.37 8.74
CA ASP A 30 -1.70 -9.57 8.86
C ASP A 30 -1.92 -8.21 9.54
N THR A 31 -3.14 -7.89 9.96
CA THR A 31 -3.51 -6.60 10.56
C THR A 31 -4.34 -6.77 11.84
N THR A 32 -4.47 -5.70 12.62
CA THR A 32 -5.51 -5.58 13.65
C THR A 32 -6.74 -4.84 13.12
N ILE A 33 -7.86 -4.92 13.84
CA ILE A 33 -9.09 -4.18 13.49
C ILE A 33 -8.86 -2.67 13.54
N ILE A 34 -8.16 -2.18 14.55
CA ILE A 34 -7.89 -0.75 14.72
C ILE A 34 -6.93 -0.24 13.65
N ASP A 35 -5.88 -0.99 13.32
CA ASP A 35 -4.95 -0.63 12.24
C ASP A 35 -5.68 -0.53 10.90
N ARG A 36 -6.57 -1.49 10.61
CA ARG A 36 -7.41 -1.46 9.41
C ARG A 36 -8.32 -0.22 9.40
N LEU A 37 -8.99 0.09 10.51
CA LEU A 37 -9.88 1.25 10.60
C LEU A 37 -9.11 2.56 10.39
N ILE A 38 -7.96 2.73 11.05
CA ILE A 38 -7.07 3.90 10.88
C ILE A 38 -6.59 4.00 9.42
N GLY A 39 -6.17 2.89 8.83
CA GLY A 39 -5.73 2.82 7.44
C GLY A 39 -6.81 3.31 6.46
N ILE A 40 -8.05 2.84 6.63
CA ILE A 40 -9.19 3.30 5.81
C ILE A 40 -9.41 4.79 5.96
N LEU A 41 -9.40 5.32 7.19
CA LEU A 41 -9.62 6.75 7.42
C LEU A 41 -8.52 7.60 6.77
N LYS A 42 -7.26 7.20 6.91
CA LYS A 42 -6.11 7.87 6.28
C LYS A 42 -6.21 7.83 4.75
N GLU A 43 -6.55 6.68 4.17
CA GLU A 43 -6.77 6.54 2.71
C GLU A 43 -7.88 7.44 2.18
N LYS A 44 -8.90 7.72 3.00
CA LYS A 44 -10.01 8.63 2.65
C LYS A 44 -9.71 10.10 2.97
N GLY A 45 -8.48 10.44 3.37
CA GLY A 45 -8.02 11.81 3.60
C GLY A 45 -8.40 12.37 4.97
N ILE A 46 -8.67 11.51 5.96
CA ILE A 46 -8.82 11.92 7.35
C ILE A 46 -7.44 12.02 7.99
N GLU A 47 -7.03 13.23 8.32
CA GLU A 47 -5.68 13.52 8.81
C GLU A 47 -5.60 13.44 10.34
N LYS A 48 -6.63 13.92 11.03
CA LYS A 48 -6.71 13.96 12.50
C LYS A 48 -7.65 12.87 13.01
N ILE A 49 -7.15 11.94 13.81
CA ILE A 49 -7.94 10.84 14.38
C ILE A 49 -7.82 10.91 15.90
N THR A 50 -8.95 10.97 16.59
CA THR A 50 -9.02 10.89 18.05
C THR A 50 -9.59 9.54 18.46
N ILE A 51 -8.86 8.75 19.24
CA ILE A 51 -9.35 7.47 19.77
C ILE A 51 -9.65 7.65 21.25
N VAL A 52 -10.90 7.39 21.63
CA VAL A 52 -11.29 7.35 23.04
C VAL A 52 -11.08 5.92 23.55
N THR A 53 -10.14 5.75 24.46
CA THR A 53 -9.70 4.47 25.02
C THR A 53 -10.24 4.28 26.44
N GLY A 54 -10.14 3.06 26.97
CA GLY A 54 -10.68 2.70 28.28
C GLY A 54 -10.11 1.36 28.73
N TYR A 55 -10.86 0.28 28.49
CA TYR A 55 -10.38 -1.08 28.74
C TYR A 55 -9.00 -1.31 28.11
N GLU A 56 -8.05 -1.79 28.91
CA GLU A 56 -6.65 -2.08 28.52
C GLU A 56 -6.03 -1.00 27.60
N SER A 57 -6.17 0.27 27.98
CA SER A 57 -5.75 1.42 27.16
C SER A 57 -4.26 1.42 26.77
N HIS A 58 -3.40 0.75 27.53
CA HIS A 58 -1.97 0.63 27.27
C HIS A 58 -1.63 0.02 25.89
N TYR A 59 -2.54 -0.76 25.29
CA TYR A 59 -2.36 -1.27 23.93
C TYR A 59 -2.28 -0.14 22.90
N PHE A 60 -3.05 0.93 23.09
CA PHE A 60 -3.12 2.06 22.17
C PHE A 60 -1.89 2.98 22.25
N GLU A 61 -1.18 2.99 23.37
CA GLU A 61 0.01 3.85 23.58
C GLU A 61 1.14 3.53 22.59
N ASN A 62 1.17 2.30 22.05
CA ASN A 62 2.15 1.88 21.06
C ASN A 62 1.82 2.32 19.62
N LEU A 63 0.65 2.92 19.38
CA LEU A 63 0.26 3.43 18.07
C LEU A 63 1.00 4.75 17.77
N ASN A 64 2.19 4.67 17.21
CA ASN A 64 2.96 5.84 16.79
C ASN A 64 2.57 6.31 15.38
N ILE A 65 1.38 6.92 15.25
CA ILE A 65 0.84 7.38 13.97
C ILE A 65 0.66 8.90 14.00
N LYS A 66 1.22 9.59 13.00
CA LYS A 66 1.09 11.05 12.88
C LYS A 66 -0.38 11.49 12.81
N GLY A 67 -0.76 12.45 13.65
CA GLY A 67 -2.12 12.99 13.72
C GLY A 67 -3.11 12.10 14.47
N LEU A 68 -2.62 11.11 15.23
CA LEU A 68 -3.41 10.32 16.16
C LEU A 68 -3.35 10.92 17.56
N GLU A 69 -4.51 11.12 18.18
CA GLU A 69 -4.65 11.60 19.56
C GLU A 69 -5.41 10.57 20.40
N LEU A 70 -4.90 10.26 21.59
CA LEU A 70 -5.52 9.30 22.51
C LEU A 70 -6.20 10.01 23.68
N VAL A 71 -7.43 9.60 23.98
CA VAL A 71 -8.22 10.15 25.09
C VAL A 71 -8.65 9.02 25.99
N TYR A 72 -8.11 8.98 27.20
CA TYR A 72 -8.46 7.93 28.16
C TYR A 72 -9.76 8.26 28.90
N SER A 73 -10.70 7.32 28.90
CA SER A 73 -11.88 7.32 29.76
C SER A 73 -11.64 6.43 30.96
N ASP A 74 -11.47 7.01 32.15
CA ASP A 74 -11.32 6.28 33.42
C ASP A 74 -12.64 5.65 33.92
N ARG A 75 -13.77 6.05 33.33
CA ARG A 75 -15.13 5.65 33.72
C ARG A 75 -15.86 4.82 32.66
N TYR A 76 -15.14 4.24 31.71
CA TYR A 76 -15.70 3.46 30.61
C TYR A 76 -16.67 2.35 31.06
N LYS A 77 -16.48 1.76 32.25
CA LYS A 77 -17.37 0.72 32.80
C LYS A 77 -18.75 1.21 33.26
N TRP A 78 -18.88 2.51 33.55
CA TRP A 78 -20.07 3.09 34.19
C TRP A 78 -20.68 4.24 33.40
N THR A 79 -20.31 4.35 32.12
CA THR A 79 -20.74 5.42 31.24
C THR A 79 -21.08 4.89 29.86
N GLY A 80 -21.94 5.60 29.12
CA GLY A 80 -22.30 5.28 27.75
C GLY A 80 -21.41 6.00 26.74
N THR A 81 -21.61 5.69 25.46
CA THR A 81 -20.77 6.19 24.36
C THR A 81 -20.80 7.72 24.21
N MET A 82 -21.86 8.40 24.68
CA MET A 82 -21.88 9.88 24.69
C MET A 82 -20.85 10.46 25.66
N TYR A 83 -20.61 9.82 26.81
CA TYR A 83 -19.58 10.26 27.75
C TYR A 83 -18.19 10.16 27.12
N SER A 84 -17.90 9.02 26.48
CA SER A 84 -16.66 8.84 25.71
C SER A 84 -16.48 9.94 24.66
N LEU A 85 -17.52 10.23 23.88
CA LEU A 85 -17.49 11.29 22.88
C LEU A 85 -17.29 12.70 23.48
N ALA A 86 -17.84 12.96 24.67
CA ALA A 86 -17.66 14.24 25.35
C ALA A 86 -16.21 14.48 25.81
N LEU A 87 -15.46 13.42 26.15
CA LEU A 87 -14.04 13.54 26.52
C LEU A 87 -13.17 14.02 25.34
N ALA A 88 -13.61 13.80 24.10
CA ALA A 88 -12.89 14.21 22.90
C ALA A 88 -13.07 15.71 22.55
N GLU A 89 -13.87 16.48 23.30
CA GLU A 89 -14.25 17.87 22.99
C GLU A 89 -13.07 18.76 22.57
N GLN A 90 -11.94 18.66 23.29
CA GLN A 90 -10.76 19.50 23.04
C GLN A 90 -10.02 19.21 21.73
N PHE A 91 -10.28 18.06 21.09
CA PHE A 91 -9.61 17.63 19.85
C PHE A 91 -10.49 17.82 18.60
N ILE A 92 -11.76 18.22 18.78
CA ILE A 92 -12.72 18.38 17.69
C ILE A 92 -12.82 19.87 17.33
N GLU A 93 -12.39 20.21 16.13
CA GLU A 93 -12.33 21.60 15.62
C GLU A 93 -13.38 21.88 14.53
N GLY A 94 -14.05 20.83 14.04
CA GLY A 94 -14.98 20.90 12.91
C GLY A 94 -15.91 19.69 12.84
N GLY A 95 -16.53 19.51 11.68
CA GLY A 95 -17.31 18.29 11.40
C GLY A 95 -16.37 17.08 11.30
N PHE A 96 -16.85 15.93 11.78
CA PHE A 96 -16.03 14.73 11.92
C PHE A 96 -16.83 13.46 11.61
N LEU A 97 -16.11 12.37 11.35
CA LEU A 97 -16.68 11.03 11.33
C LEU A 97 -16.65 10.44 12.74
N LEU A 98 -17.75 9.87 13.21
CA LEU A 98 -17.84 9.15 14.48
C LEU A 98 -18.05 7.66 14.20
N ILE A 99 -17.18 6.83 14.75
CA ILE A 99 -17.11 5.39 14.46
C ILE A 99 -16.91 4.60 15.75
N GLU A 100 -17.61 3.49 15.89
CA GLU A 100 -17.39 2.53 16.99
C GLU A 100 -16.17 1.63 16.70
N GLY A 101 -15.34 1.41 17.73
CA GLY A 101 -14.03 0.78 17.60
C GLY A 101 -14.03 -0.74 17.47
N ASP A 102 -15.20 -1.37 17.55
CA ASP A 102 -15.46 -2.80 17.42
C ASP A 102 -16.03 -3.20 16.05
N LEU A 103 -16.12 -2.24 15.12
CA LEU A 103 -16.68 -2.46 13.79
C LEU A 103 -15.62 -2.88 12.77
N ILE A 104 -16.05 -3.77 11.88
CA ILE A 104 -15.40 -4.00 10.59
C ILE A 104 -16.41 -3.82 9.46
N PHE A 105 -16.03 -3.10 8.42
CA PHE A 105 -16.95 -2.74 7.33
C PHE A 105 -16.22 -2.50 5.99
N GLU A 106 -17.00 -2.48 4.89
CA GLU A 106 -16.53 -2.05 3.58
C GLU A 106 -16.21 -0.55 3.52
N GLU A 107 -15.06 -0.20 2.96
CA GLU A 107 -14.53 1.17 2.84
C GLU A 107 -15.51 2.16 2.18
N ARG A 108 -16.39 1.68 1.29
CA ARG A 108 -17.41 2.51 0.63
C ARG A 108 -18.40 3.17 1.59
N ALA A 109 -18.59 2.63 2.80
CA ALA A 109 -19.42 3.27 3.82
C ALA A 109 -18.92 4.69 4.14
N ILE A 110 -17.60 4.89 4.17
CA ILE A 110 -16.97 6.19 4.39
C ILE A 110 -17.18 7.13 3.21
N ASP A 111 -17.09 6.62 1.97
CA ASP A 111 -17.31 7.42 0.76
C ASP A 111 -18.69 8.10 0.75
N TYR A 112 -19.73 7.37 1.19
CA TYR A 112 -21.08 7.93 1.31
C TYR A 112 -21.23 8.99 2.40
N LEU A 113 -20.41 8.95 3.45
CA LEU A 113 -20.43 9.97 4.51
C LEU A 113 -19.64 11.22 4.11
N LEU A 114 -18.62 11.08 3.27
CA LEU A 114 -17.83 12.19 2.79
C LEU A 114 -18.55 13.06 1.74
N ASP A 115 -19.74 12.66 1.27
CA ASP A 115 -20.63 13.49 0.45
C ASP A 115 -20.92 14.84 1.12
N GLU A 116 -20.56 15.94 0.44
CA GLU A 116 -20.68 17.31 0.93
C GLU A 116 -22.14 17.78 1.09
N ASN A 117 -23.08 17.10 0.44
CA ASN A 117 -24.51 17.44 0.50
C ASN A 117 -25.17 17.05 1.83
N LYS A 118 -24.48 16.25 2.67
CA LYS A 118 -25.01 15.75 3.95
C LYS A 118 -24.13 16.23 5.10
N GLU A 119 -24.65 17.10 5.94
CA GLU A 119 -23.91 17.65 7.11
C GLU A 119 -23.88 16.68 8.29
N ASN A 120 -25.04 16.11 8.64
CA ASN A 120 -25.17 15.01 9.58
C ASN A 120 -25.75 13.81 8.85
N CYS A 121 -25.08 12.65 8.91
CA CYS A 121 -25.51 11.46 8.16
C CYS A 121 -25.19 10.18 8.92
N LEU A 122 -26.14 9.25 8.98
CA LEU A 122 -25.94 7.90 9.50
C LEU A 122 -25.78 6.89 8.35
N VAL A 123 -25.00 5.84 8.57
CA VAL A 123 -24.99 4.65 7.70
C VAL A 123 -26.01 3.65 8.23
N LEU A 124 -26.98 3.29 7.39
CA LEU A 124 -27.98 2.29 7.68
C LEU A 124 -27.79 1.05 6.81
N VAL A 125 -28.14 -0.12 7.36
CA VAL A 125 -28.17 -1.41 6.66
C VAL A 125 -29.53 -2.07 6.85
N ASN A 126 -29.73 -3.23 6.23
CA ASN A 126 -30.83 -4.12 6.61
C ASN A 126 -30.52 -4.81 7.93
N GLU A 127 -31.56 -5.09 8.69
CA GLU A 127 -31.50 -5.68 10.03
C GLU A 127 -30.65 -6.96 10.04
N SER A 128 -29.68 -7.00 10.95
CA SER A 128 -28.70 -8.07 11.09
C SER A 128 -29.27 -9.34 11.73
N GLY A 129 -30.32 -9.20 12.55
CA GLY A 129 -30.89 -10.29 13.35
C GLY A 129 -30.06 -10.62 14.60
N SER A 130 -29.24 -9.69 15.10
CA SER A 130 -28.38 -9.88 16.28
C SER A 130 -29.16 -9.89 17.60
N GLY A 131 -30.32 -9.21 17.65
CA GLY A 131 -31.12 -9.02 18.87
C GLY A 131 -30.71 -7.82 19.73
N ASP A 132 -29.65 -7.09 19.35
CA ASP A 132 -29.21 -5.85 20.00
C ASP A 132 -29.14 -4.67 19.01
N GLU A 133 -29.84 -4.77 17.88
CA GLU A 133 -29.80 -3.81 16.78
C GLU A 133 -30.30 -2.42 17.19
N ALA A 134 -29.57 -1.38 16.80
CA ALA A 134 -30.08 -0.01 16.84
C ALA A 134 -31.03 0.25 15.66
N LEU A 135 -32.29 -0.18 15.79
CA LEU A 135 -33.31 -0.05 14.74
C LEU A 135 -33.70 1.41 14.51
N VAL A 136 -33.93 1.75 13.23
CA VAL A 136 -34.15 3.13 12.79
C VAL A 136 -35.49 3.28 12.07
N GLU A 137 -36.24 4.32 12.47
CA GLU A 137 -37.39 4.84 11.74
C GLU A 137 -37.01 6.14 11.04
N THR A 138 -37.38 6.29 9.77
CA THR A 138 -37.15 7.47 8.94
C THR A 138 -38.47 8.14 8.52
N ARG A 139 -38.47 9.47 8.43
CA ARG A 139 -39.60 10.26 7.92
C ARG A 139 -39.10 11.42 7.08
N ASN A 140 -39.76 11.67 5.94
CA ASN A 140 -39.45 12.79 5.04
C ASN A 140 -37.96 12.90 4.68
N GLY A 141 -37.29 11.76 4.43
CA GLY A 141 -35.87 11.71 4.07
C GLY A 141 -34.90 12.10 5.20
N ASN A 142 -35.31 11.97 6.46
CA ASN A 142 -34.49 12.15 7.65
C ASN A 142 -34.68 10.99 8.62
N VAL A 143 -33.69 10.77 9.47
CA VAL A 143 -33.81 9.89 10.64
C VAL A 143 -34.80 10.52 11.62
N PHE A 144 -35.82 9.76 12.02
CA PHE A 144 -36.86 10.21 12.92
C PHE A 144 -36.68 9.65 14.33
N LYS A 145 -36.31 8.37 14.45
CA LYS A 145 -36.12 7.70 15.74
C LYS A 145 -35.11 6.57 15.61
N ILE A 146 -34.35 6.33 16.67
CA ILE A 146 -33.45 5.20 16.85
C ILE A 146 -33.83 4.53 18.16
N SER A 147 -34.00 3.21 18.16
CA SER A 147 -34.28 2.44 19.37
C SER A 147 -33.93 0.97 19.20
N LYS A 148 -33.43 0.35 20.26
CA LYS A 148 -33.27 -1.12 20.35
C LYS A 148 -34.58 -1.84 20.67
N ASP A 149 -35.61 -1.10 21.09
CA ASP A 149 -36.93 -1.64 21.39
C ASP A 149 -37.89 -1.38 20.22
N MET A 150 -38.20 -2.44 19.46
CA MET A 150 -39.05 -2.35 18.27
C MET A 150 -40.45 -1.76 18.56
N HIS A 151 -40.96 -1.90 19.79
CA HIS A 151 -42.28 -1.39 20.17
C HIS A 151 -42.33 0.15 20.20
N GLN A 152 -41.17 0.81 20.18
CA GLN A 152 -41.07 2.26 20.16
C GLN A 152 -41.10 2.84 18.74
N LEU A 153 -41.06 2.02 17.70
CA LEU A 153 -40.97 2.42 16.31
C LEU A 153 -42.30 2.19 15.59
N GLY A 154 -42.72 3.14 14.75
CA GLY A 154 -43.91 2.99 13.91
C GLY A 154 -43.65 2.17 12.64
N LYS A 155 -42.37 2.08 12.24
CA LYS A 155 -41.85 1.22 11.18
C LYS A 155 -40.35 1.06 11.36
N ILE A 156 -39.79 0.00 10.77
CA ILE A 156 -38.34 -0.23 10.73
C ILE A 156 -37.91 0.01 9.28
N ASP A 157 -37.00 0.97 9.08
CA ASP A 157 -36.43 1.27 7.76
C ASP A 157 -34.98 0.78 7.62
N GLY A 158 -34.35 0.36 8.72
CA GLY A 158 -33.03 -0.26 8.75
C GLY A 158 -32.41 -0.27 10.15
N GLU A 159 -31.16 -0.69 10.22
CA GLU A 159 -30.32 -0.73 11.42
C GLU A 159 -29.18 0.27 11.30
N PHE A 160 -28.91 1.02 12.38
CA PHE A 160 -27.75 1.88 12.49
C PHE A 160 -26.55 1.08 13.00
N ILE A 161 -25.45 1.14 12.24
CA ILE A 161 -24.27 0.29 12.48
C ILE A 161 -23.14 0.99 13.25
N GLY A 162 -23.39 2.12 13.90
CA GLY A 162 -22.35 2.84 14.66
C GLY A 162 -21.36 3.67 13.83
N ILE A 163 -21.70 4.02 12.57
CA ILE A 163 -20.88 4.89 11.69
C ILE A 163 -21.68 6.12 11.27
N SER A 164 -21.18 7.31 11.62
CA SER A 164 -21.87 8.56 11.32
C SER A 164 -20.93 9.71 10.96
N LYS A 165 -21.49 10.71 10.29
CA LYS A 165 -20.90 12.05 10.12
C LYS A 165 -21.66 13.02 10.98
N ILE A 166 -20.96 13.80 11.79
CA ILE A 166 -21.55 14.78 12.70
C ILE A 166 -20.95 16.16 12.40
N SER A 167 -21.81 17.14 12.18
CA SER A 167 -21.43 18.54 12.05
C SER A 167 -21.01 19.11 13.40
N TYR A 168 -20.11 20.10 13.38
CA TYR A 168 -19.62 20.72 14.61
C TYR A 168 -20.74 21.38 15.43
N ASP A 169 -21.74 21.96 14.76
CA ASP A 169 -22.86 22.61 15.43
C ASP A 169 -23.80 21.60 16.08
N ALA A 170 -24.10 20.48 15.41
CA ALA A 170 -24.86 19.39 16.02
C ALA A 170 -24.12 18.82 17.25
N TYR A 171 -22.80 18.61 17.13
CA TYR A 171 -21.99 18.13 18.24
C TYR A 171 -22.02 19.07 19.46
N LYS A 172 -21.90 20.39 19.26
CA LYS A 172 -22.00 21.37 20.34
C LYS A 172 -23.36 21.32 21.04
N ASP A 173 -24.45 21.20 20.28
CA ASP A 173 -25.79 21.05 20.86
C ASP A 173 -25.94 19.70 21.61
N MET A 174 -25.32 18.61 21.12
CA MET A 174 -25.29 17.32 21.83
C MET A 174 -24.54 17.44 23.17
N LEU A 175 -23.40 18.14 23.21
CA LEU A 175 -22.67 18.40 24.46
C LEU A 175 -23.50 19.23 25.45
N LEU A 176 -24.23 20.24 24.96
CA LEU A 176 -25.11 21.06 25.79
C LEU A 176 -26.28 20.24 26.38
N ASP A 177 -26.92 19.40 25.56
CA ASP A 177 -27.96 18.47 26.02
C ASP A 177 -27.41 17.51 27.08
N PHE A 178 -26.28 16.86 26.79
CA PHE A 178 -25.65 15.89 27.68
C PHE A 178 -25.17 16.50 29.00
N LYS A 179 -24.67 17.75 29.02
CA LYS A 179 -24.28 18.47 30.25
C LYS A 179 -25.42 18.57 31.27
N SER A 180 -26.66 18.58 30.81
CA SER A 180 -27.85 18.61 31.67
C SER A 180 -28.36 17.22 32.09
N SER A 181 -27.86 16.16 31.46
CA SER A 181 -28.27 14.79 31.73
C SER A 181 -27.74 14.29 33.07
N LYS A 182 -28.60 13.54 33.78
CA LYS A 182 -28.22 12.79 34.99
C LYS A 182 -27.98 11.30 34.72
N ASN A 183 -28.18 10.85 33.47
CA ASN A 183 -27.97 9.46 33.07
C ASN A 183 -26.58 9.31 32.43
N PRO A 184 -25.58 8.74 33.16
CA PRO A 184 -24.24 8.58 32.62
C PRO A 184 -24.15 7.50 31.53
N TYR A 185 -25.15 6.63 31.41
CA TYR A 185 -25.19 5.49 30.47
C TYR A 185 -25.77 5.85 29.09
N LEU A 186 -26.00 7.13 28.80
CA LEU A 186 -26.52 7.54 27.50
C LEU A 186 -25.53 7.25 26.37
N HIS A 187 -26.05 6.60 25.33
CA HIS A 187 -25.33 6.48 24.07
C HIS A 187 -25.55 7.70 23.17
N TYR A 188 -24.57 8.02 22.33
CA TYR A 188 -24.56 9.27 21.55
C TYR A 188 -25.72 9.36 20.55
N GLU A 189 -26.20 8.23 20.02
CA GLU A 189 -27.28 8.18 19.04
C GLU A 189 -28.60 8.68 19.63
N TYR A 190 -28.87 8.44 20.92
CA TYR A 190 -30.03 8.99 21.60
C TYR A 190 -29.91 10.51 21.81
N VAL A 191 -28.72 10.99 22.15
CA VAL A 191 -28.46 12.43 22.30
C VAL A 191 -28.50 13.15 20.94
N LEU A 192 -28.04 12.50 19.88
CA LEU A 192 -28.21 12.99 18.51
C LEU A 192 -29.69 13.14 18.14
N MET A 193 -30.54 12.20 18.59
CA MET A 193 -31.99 12.30 18.39
C MET A 193 -32.64 13.42 19.22
N ASN A 194 -32.05 13.84 20.35
CA ASN A 194 -32.56 14.98 21.13
C ASN A 194 -32.37 16.33 20.40
N VAL A 195 -31.37 16.42 19.52
CA VAL A 195 -31.03 17.67 18.81
C VAL A 195 -31.57 17.72 17.38
N LYS A 196 -32.33 16.71 16.94
CA LYS A 196 -32.82 16.56 15.55
C LYS A 196 -33.77 17.69 15.08
N ASP A 197 -34.41 18.39 16.01
CA ASP A 197 -35.31 19.51 15.67
C ASP A 197 -34.53 20.76 15.24
N LYS A 198 -33.27 20.89 15.68
CA LYS A 198 -32.34 21.94 15.25
C LYS A 198 -31.49 21.50 14.06
N HIS A 199 -31.17 20.21 13.98
CA HIS A 199 -30.21 19.65 13.03
C HIS A 199 -30.84 18.55 12.19
N SER A 200 -30.86 18.73 10.86
CA SER A 200 -31.30 17.67 9.96
C SER A 200 -30.32 16.49 10.03
N ILE A 201 -30.84 15.31 10.41
CA ILE A 201 -30.08 14.05 10.45
C ILE A 201 -30.46 13.22 9.22
N LYS A 202 -29.58 13.20 8.22
CA LYS A 202 -29.75 12.39 7.02
C LYS A 202 -29.28 10.96 7.26
N TYR A 203 -29.55 10.10 6.28
CA TYR A 203 -29.03 8.75 6.26
C TYR A 203 -28.60 8.36 4.85
N THR A 204 -27.75 7.34 4.77
CA THR A 204 -27.48 6.55 3.57
C THR A 204 -27.75 5.10 3.92
N LYS A 205 -28.66 4.46 3.20
CA LYS A 205 -28.92 3.03 3.36
C LYS A 205 -28.09 2.24 2.35
N ILE A 206 -27.32 1.26 2.81
CA ILE A 206 -26.47 0.38 1.99
C ILE A 206 -26.90 -1.07 2.27
N ASP A 207 -27.85 -1.55 1.47
CA ASP A 207 -28.54 -2.84 1.71
C ASP A 207 -27.60 -4.05 1.71
N ASP A 208 -26.51 -3.98 0.93
CA ASP A 208 -25.58 -5.08 0.67
C ASP A 208 -24.19 -4.87 1.28
N LEU A 209 -24.09 -3.99 2.29
CA LEU A 209 -22.85 -3.71 3.01
C LEU A 209 -22.39 -4.96 3.76
N VAL A 210 -21.15 -5.37 3.52
CA VAL A 210 -20.44 -6.37 4.31
C VAL A 210 -19.85 -5.67 5.52
N TRP A 211 -20.33 -6.04 6.69
CA TRP A 211 -19.87 -5.50 7.96
C TRP A 211 -20.08 -6.52 9.08
N SER A 212 -19.49 -6.26 10.24
CA SER A 212 -19.76 -6.94 11.51
C SER A 212 -19.35 -6.02 12.65
N ASP A 213 -20.10 -6.04 13.73
CA ASP A 213 -19.66 -5.74 15.09
C ASP A 213 -19.05 -7.01 15.71
N ILE A 214 -18.29 -6.83 16.80
CA ILE A 214 -17.63 -7.92 17.52
C ILE A 214 -17.92 -7.79 19.00
N ASP A 215 -18.94 -8.51 19.45
CA ASP A 215 -19.36 -8.51 20.85
C ASP A 215 -18.84 -9.73 21.61
N CYS A 216 -18.71 -10.86 20.92
CA CYS A 216 -18.29 -12.12 21.52
C CYS A 216 -17.33 -12.91 20.64
N GLN A 217 -16.77 -13.98 21.21
CA GLN A 217 -15.84 -14.88 20.51
C GLN A 217 -16.46 -15.46 19.22
N ARG A 218 -17.77 -15.71 19.21
CA ARG A 218 -18.49 -16.22 18.04
C ARG A 218 -18.48 -15.23 16.87
N ASP A 219 -18.61 -13.94 17.14
CA ASP A 219 -18.59 -12.89 16.11
C ASP A 219 -17.19 -12.76 15.52
N TYR A 220 -16.16 -12.84 16.36
CA TYR A 220 -14.78 -12.85 15.92
C TYR A 220 -14.42 -14.05 15.04
N GLU A 221 -14.93 -15.24 15.36
CA GLU A 221 -14.79 -16.42 14.50
C GLU A 221 -15.55 -16.24 13.17
N LYS A 222 -16.79 -15.76 13.23
CA LYS A 222 -17.58 -15.45 12.03
C LYS A 222 -16.86 -14.43 11.14
N LEU A 223 -16.21 -13.46 11.75
CA LEU A 223 -15.40 -12.47 11.08
C LEU A 223 -14.25 -13.12 10.32
N LYS A 224 -13.41 -13.91 11.00
CA LYS A 224 -12.24 -14.57 10.39
C LYS A 224 -12.61 -15.47 9.22
N TYR A 225 -13.64 -16.30 9.38
CA TYR A 225 -13.94 -17.35 8.41
C TYR A 225 -14.94 -16.96 7.32
N TYR A 226 -15.77 -15.94 7.53
CA TYR A 226 -16.84 -15.58 6.60
C TYR A 226 -16.84 -14.12 6.17
N ILE A 227 -16.82 -13.17 7.10
CA ILE A 227 -16.97 -11.75 6.79
C ILE A 227 -15.72 -11.18 6.14
N TYR A 228 -14.53 -11.43 6.69
CA TYR A 228 -13.27 -10.90 6.15
C TYR A 228 -12.95 -11.44 4.74
N PRO A 229 -13.11 -12.75 4.45
CA PRO A 229 -13.00 -13.25 3.08
C PRO A 229 -14.03 -12.64 2.12
N LYS A 230 -15.21 -12.25 2.60
CA LYS A 230 -16.23 -11.58 1.79
C LYS A 230 -15.86 -10.11 1.53
N LEU A 231 -15.28 -9.41 2.52
CA LEU A 231 -14.73 -8.05 2.36
C LEU A 231 -13.63 -8.02 1.29
N LYS A 232 -12.68 -8.96 1.34
CA LYS A 232 -11.59 -9.07 0.35
C LYS A 232 -12.14 -9.30 -1.06
N ARG A 233 -13.12 -10.21 -1.21
CA ARG A 233 -13.80 -10.46 -2.49
C ARG A 233 -14.49 -9.21 -3.05
N ARG A 234 -15.27 -8.51 -2.23
CA ARG A 234 -15.92 -7.25 -2.62
C ARG A 234 -14.91 -6.19 -3.05
N LYS A 235 -13.83 -6.00 -2.28
CA LYS A 235 -12.76 -5.05 -2.62
C LYS A 235 -12.14 -5.37 -3.99
N SER A 236 -11.89 -6.66 -4.27
CA SER A 236 -11.39 -7.12 -5.56
C SER A 236 -12.37 -6.86 -6.71
N GLU A 237 -13.67 -7.15 -6.53
CA GLU A 237 -14.71 -6.88 -7.54
C GLU A 237 -14.84 -5.40 -7.88
N PHE A 238 -14.80 -4.52 -6.88
CA PHE A 238 -14.84 -3.07 -7.09
C PHE A 238 -13.58 -2.59 -7.82
N LYS A 239 -12.40 -3.10 -7.44
CA LYS A 239 -11.14 -2.77 -8.10
C LYS A 239 -11.18 -3.19 -9.57
N GLU A 240 -11.65 -4.40 -9.87
CA GLU A 240 -11.83 -4.88 -11.24
C GLU A 240 -12.77 -3.97 -12.03
N LYS A 241 -13.96 -3.64 -11.49
CA LYS A 241 -14.91 -2.74 -12.17
C LYS A 241 -14.30 -1.36 -12.44
N TYR A 242 -13.57 -0.81 -11.48
CA TYR A 242 -12.86 0.46 -11.64
C TYR A 242 -11.84 0.38 -12.78
N ILE A 243 -11.03 -0.68 -12.82
CA ILE A 243 -10.04 -0.89 -13.88
C ILE A 243 -10.72 -1.03 -15.24
N ILE A 244 -11.77 -1.85 -15.35
CA ILE A 244 -12.53 -2.01 -16.59
C ILE A 244 -13.08 -0.67 -17.08
N GLN A 245 -13.68 0.13 -16.19
CA GLN A 245 -14.21 1.44 -16.54
C GLN A 245 -13.12 2.39 -17.02
N LEU A 246 -12.01 2.46 -16.29
CA LEU A 246 -10.87 3.31 -16.61
C LEU A 246 -10.25 2.93 -17.96
N VAL A 247 -9.99 1.63 -18.17
CA VAL A 247 -9.41 1.12 -19.42
C VAL A 247 -10.36 1.32 -20.59
N SER A 248 -11.67 1.12 -20.39
CA SER A 248 -12.69 1.40 -21.42
C SER A 248 -12.68 2.86 -21.84
N ASN A 249 -12.55 3.79 -20.88
CA ASN A 249 -12.47 5.22 -21.16
C ASN A 249 -11.20 5.58 -21.95
N ILE A 250 -10.07 4.92 -21.68
CA ILE A 250 -8.78 5.18 -22.35
C ILE A 250 -8.73 4.57 -23.75
N LEU A 251 -9.12 3.30 -23.89
CA LEU A 251 -9.04 2.55 -25.14
C LEU A 251 -10.16 2.90 -26.13
N GLY A 252 -11.29 3.40 -25.61
CA GLY A 252 -12.47 3.79 -26.37
C GLY A 252 -13.37 2.62 -26.78
N GLU A 253 -14.53 2.94 -27.33
CA GLU A 253 -15.62 1.98 -27.62
C GLU A 253 -15.26 0.84 -28.58
N LYS A 254 -14.18 1.00 -29.37
CA LYS A 254 -13.72 -0.03 -30.30
C LYS A 254 -13.24 -1.31 -29.61
N TYR A 255 -12.81 -1.21 -28.35
CA TYR A 255 -12.36 -2.35 -27.55
C TYR A 255 -13.40 -2.69 -26.49
N THR A 256 -14.07 -3.82 -26.67
CA THR A 256 -14.97 -4.38 -25.67
C THR A 256 -14.16 -5.28 -24.73
N ILE A 257 -14.05 -4.86 -23.46
CA ILE A 257 -13.33 -5.61 -22.43
C ILE A 257 -14.17 -6.81 -21.97
N LYS A 258 -13.55 -7.99 -21.92
CA LYS A 258 -14.13 -9.21 -21.36
C LYS A 258 -13.77 -9.30 -19.89
N SER A 259 -14.74 -9.64 -19.05
CA SER A 259 -14.57 -9.92 -17.62
C SER A 259 -14.72 -11.44 -17.37
N PRO A 260 -13.97 -12.04 -16.43
CA PRO A 260 -13.03 -11.39 -15.54
C PRO A 260 -11.71 -10.97 -16.21
N ILE A 261 -11.11 -9.87 -15.73
CA ILE A 261 -9.73 -9.54 -16.09
C ILE A 261 -8.75 -10.41 -15.29
N GLU A 262 -7.60 -10.74 -15.87
CA GLU A 262 -6.62 -11.65 -15.26
C GLU A 262 -5.54 -10.85 -14.53
N LYS A 263 -5.24 -11.19 -13.27
CA LYS A 263 -4.13 -10.58 -12.53
C LYS A 263 -2.81 -11.21 -12.99
N LEU A 264 -1.83 -10.37 -13.32
CA LEU A 264 -0.47 -10.77 -13.68
C LEU A 264 0.49 -10.59 -12.49
N GLY A 265 1.70 -11.12 -12.61
CA GLY A 265 2.78 -10.94 -11.63
C GLY A 265 3.32 -9.50 -11.58
N GLY A 266 4.25 -9.26 -10.64
CA GLY A 266 4.90 -7.97 -10.42
C GLY A 266 4.96 -7.63 -8.94
N MET A 267 6.13 -7.19 -8.45
CA MET A 267 6.36 -6.89 -7.04
C MET A 267 5.87 -5.48 -6.66
N ASN A 268 6.21 -4.47 -7.46
CA ASN A 268 5.94 -3.05 -7.14
C ASN A 268 4.60 -2.54 -7.68
N ASN A 269 4.03 -3.25 -8.66
CA ASN A 269 2.93 -2.76 -9.48
C ASN A 269 1.81 -3.80 -9.59
N ASP A 270 0.56 -3.36 -9.56
CA ASP A 270 -0.59 -4.22 -9.80
C ASP A 270 -0.86 -4.32 -11.31
N ASN A 271 -0.44 -5.44 -11.90
CA ASN A 271 -0.57 -5.72 -13.33
C ASN A 271 -1.79 -6.58 -13.64
N TYR A 272 -2.50 -6.26 -14.72
CA TYR A 272 -3.67 -7.00 -15.19
C TYR A 272 -3.62 -7.19 -16.70
N ARG A 273 -3.90 -8.41 -17.17
CA ARG A 273 -4.23 -8.66 -18.56
C ARG A 273 -5.68 -8.24 -18.80
N ILE A 274 -5.86 -7.35 -19.77
CA ILE A 274 -7.15 -6.86 -20.23
C ILE A 274 -7.49 -7.60 -21.52
N ASN A 275 -8.36 -8.60 -21.41
CA ASN A 275 -8.84 -9.33 -22.57
C ASN A 275 -9.88 -8.50 -23.34
N THR A 276 -9.74 -8.39 -24.66
CA THR A 276 -10.74 -7.68 -25.48
C THR A 276 -11.29 -8.52 -26.63
N ASN A 277 -12.15 -7.91 -27.45
CA ASN A 277 -12.65 -8.49 -28.69
C ASN A 277 -11.62 -8.47 -29.85
N LEU A 278 -10.61 -7.59 -29.81
CA LEU A 278 -9.66 -7.41 -30.92
C LEU A 278 -8.24 -7.88 -30.59
N LYS A 279 -7.71 -7.42 -29.44
CA LYS A 279 -6.38 -7.80 -28.94
C LYS A 279 -6.28 -7.54 -27.45
N ASP A 280 -5.36 -8.22 -26.78
CA ASP A 280 -5.19 -8.07 -25.35
C ASP A 280 -4.15 -6.99 -25.00
N PHE A 281 -4.29 -6.44 -23.79
CA PHE A 281 -3.42 -5.40 -23.27
C PHE A 281 -2.95 -5.77 -21.86
N VAL A 282 -1.86 -5.15 -21.42
CA VAL A 282 -1.45 -5.13 -20.01
C VAL A 282 -1.79 -3.76 -19.44
N PHE A 283 -2.63 -3.72 -18.42
CA PHE A 283 -2.88 -2.54 -17.59
C PHE A 283 -2.04 -2.62 -16.32
N ARG A 284 -1.28 -1.56 -16.03
CA ARG A 284 -0.48 -1.42 -14.82
C ARG A 284 -1.04 -0.28 -13.97
N LEU A 285 -1.40 -0.62 -12.73
CA LEU A 285 -1.71 0.34 -11.69
C LEU A 285 -0.48 0.47 -10.76
N PRO A 286 0.11 1.66 -10.61
CA PRO A 286 1.26 1.83 -9.73
C PRO A 286 0.95 1.50 -8.27
N GLY A 287 1.92 0.87 -7.58
CA GLY A 287 1.82 0.57 -6.15
C GLY A 287 1.75 1.84 -5.29
N LYS A 288 1.21 1.71 -4.07
CA LYS A 288 1.17 2.79 -3.08
C LYS A 288 2.60 3.27 -2.77
N GLY A 289 2.83 4.58 -2.74
CA GLY A 289 4.14 5.17 -2.43
C GLY A 289 5.18 5.11 -3.57
N SER A 290 4.79 4.71 -4.79
CA SER A 290 5.68 4.72 -5.96
C SER A 290 5.88 6.10 -6.60
N ASN A 291 5.07 7.09 -6.22
CA ASN A 291 5.12 8.44 -6.81
C ASN A 291 6.30 9.29 -6.34
N GLU A 292 6.92 8.95 -5.20
CA GLU A 292 7.99 9.77 -4.59
C GLU A 292 9.39 9.37 -5.08
N SER A 293 9.58 8.12 -5.54
CA SER A 293 10.90 7.58 -5.93
C SER A 293 11.09 7.38 -7.44
N VAL A 294 10.02 7.36 -8.24
CA VAL A 294 10.11 7.03 -9.68
C VAL A 294 9.89 8.26 -10.55
N ASN A 295 10.83 8.52 -11.46
CA ASN A 295 10.67 9.58 -12.46
C ASN A 295 9.87 9.09 -13.68
N ARG A 296 8.57 9.41 -13.69
CA ARG A 296 7.62 8.99 -14.74
C ARG A 296 7.92 9.57 -16.13
N ASP A 297 8.61 10.71 -16.22
CA ASP A 297 9.09 11.24 -17.49
C ASP A 297 10.22 10.39 -18.07
N SER A 298 11.23 10.05 -17.26
CA SER A 298 12.31 9.15 -17.64
C SER A 298 11.77 7.77 -18.06
N GLU A 299 10.86 7.19 -17.28
CA GLU A 299 10.27 5.89 -17.57
C GLU A 299 9.60 5.84 -18.96
N LEU A 300 8.81 6.85 -19.30
CA LEU A 300 8.12 6.90 -20.59
C LEU A 300 9.10 7.04 -21.75
N GLU A 301 10.09 7.93 -21.64
CA GLU A 301 11.05 8.12 -22.74
C GLU A 301 11.99 6.92 -22.89
N ASN A 302 12.45 6.32 -21.79
CA ASN A 302 13.32 5.15 -21.82
C ASN A 302 12.59 3.91 -22.36
N SER A 303 11.33 3.69 -21.99
CA SER A 303 10.52 2.60 -22.58
C SER A 303 10.27 2.79 -24.08
N ARG A 304 10.10 4.03 -24.57
CA ARG A 304 10.03 4.31 -26.01
C ARG A 304 11.34 4.01 -26.73
N ILE A 305 12.48 4.37 -26.12
CA ILE A 305 13.79 4.03 -26.66
C ILE A 305 13.95 2.51 -26.73
N ALA A 306 13.64 1.80 -25.65
CA ALA A 306 13.68 0.34 -25.57
C ALA A 306 12.78 -0.32 -26.62
N HIS A 307 11.57 0.20 -26.84
CA HIS A 307 10.69 -0.25 -27.91
C HIS A 307 11.31 -0.03 -29.30
N SER A 308 11.92 1.13 -29.54
CA SER A 308 12.53 1.48 -30.83
C SER A 308 13.71 0.58 -31.22
N ILE A 309 14.42 0.02 -30.23
CA ILE A 309 15.51 -0.94 -30.42
C ILE A 309 15.02 -2.40 -30.37
N GLY A 310 13.71 -2.60 -30.23
CA GLY A 310 13.07 -3.91 -30.30
C GLY A 310 13.03 -4.70 -28.99
N LEU A 311 13.36 -4.10 -27.85
CA LEU A 311 13.38 -4.77 -26.54
C LEU A 311 12.06 -4.64 -25.76
N ASP A 312 11.30 -3.55 -25.90
CA ASP A 312 10.01 -3.40 -25.19
C ASP A 312 8.81 -3.57 -26.14
N CYS A 313 7.65 -3.85 -25.56
CA CYS A 313 6.35 -3.78 -26.21
C CYS A 313 5.89 -2.32 -26.41
N ASN A 314 4.93 -2.12 -27.31
CA ASN A 314 4.42 -0.79 -27.58
C ASN A 314 3.56 -0.30 -26.39
N THR A 315 3.88 0.88 -25.86
CA THR A 315 3.07 1.54 -24.82
C THR A 315 1.95 2.35 -25.47
N ILE A 316 0.71 1.92 -25.24
CA ILE A 316 -0.51 2.51 -25.81
C ILE A 316 -0.92 3.77 -25.06
N TYR A 317 -0.78 3.75 -23.74
CA TYR A 317 -1.14 4.87 -22.86
C TYR A 317 -0.19 4.92 -21.68
N PHE A 318 0.15 6.14 -21.27
CA PHE A 318 0.93 6.39 -20.06
C PHE A 318 0.52 7.74 -19.46
N ASP A 319 0.04 7.72 -18.22
CA ASP A 319 -0.24 8.93 -17.45
C ASP A 319 0.98 9.28 -16.59
N LYS A 320 1.61 10.42 -16.87
CA LYS A 320 2.78 10.90 -16.15
C LYS A 320 2.49 11.34 -14.72
N VAL A 321 1.23 11.63 -14.38
CA VAL A 321 0.83 12.07 -13.04
C VAL A 321 0.48 10.87 -12.16
N SER A 322 -0.42 10.00 -12.63
CA SER A 322 -0.84 8.83 -11.85
C SER A 322 0.10 7.63 -11.98
N GLY A 323 0.95 7.60 -13.01
CA GLY A 323 1.82 6.47 -13.38
C GLY A 323 1.09 5.29 -14.06
N ILE A 324 -0.22 5.41 -14.30
CA ILE A 324 -1.03 4.40 -14.98
C ILE A 324 -0.46 4.14 -16.38
N LYS A 325 -0.28 2.88 -16.73
CA LYS A 325 0.26 2.45 -18.04
C LYS A 325 -0.64 1.39 -18.69
N ILE A 326 -0.82 1.49 -20.00
CA ILE A 326 -1.39 0.42 -20.84
C ILE A 326 -0.39 0.10 -21.94
N ALA A 327 0.00 -1.17 -22.04
CA ALA A 327 0.89 -1.68 -23.08
C ALA A 327 0.26 -2.86 -23.82
N GLU A 328 0.84 -3.23 -24.96
CA GLU A 328 0.43 -4.42 -25.70
C GLU A 328 0.74 -5.70 -24.92
N TYR A 329 -0.19 -6.65 -24.92
CA TYR A 329 0.06 -7.99 -24.37
C TYR A 329 0.86 -8.82 -25.37
N ILE A 330 1.86 -9.55 -24.88
CA ILE A 330 2.70 -10.43 -25.70
C ILE A 330 2.09 -11.83 -25.67
N GLU A 331 1.39 -12.20 -26.75
CA GLU A 331 0.71 -13.49 -26.86
C GLU A 331 1.67 -14.68 -26.84
N ASP A 332 1.25 -15.76 -26.17
CA ASP A 332 1.99 -17.03 -26.04
C ASP A 332 3.44 -16.87 -25.55
N ALA A 333 3.69 -15.88 -24.68
CA ALA A 333 5.01 -15.64 -24.11
C ALA A 333 5.20 -16.31 -22.75
N GLU A 334 6.45 -16.62 -22.43
CA GLU A 334 6.87 -17.12 -21.11
C GLU A 334 7.53 -15.96 -20.34
N THR A 335 6.92 -15.54 -19.23
CA THR A 335 7.61 -14.71 -18.23
C THR A 335 8.68 -15.54 -17.54
N LEU A 336 9.94 -15.10 -17.60
CA LEU A 336 11.01 -15.81 -16.90
C LEU A 336 10.88 -15.63 -15.38
N ASN A 337 11.44 -16.58 -14.64
CA ASN A 337 11.55 -16.53 -13.19
C ASN A 337 12.96 -16.96 -12.78
N ILE A 338 13.29 -16.88 -11.49
CA ILE A 338 14.61 -17.27 -10.95
C ILE A 338 15.08 -18.64 -11.44
N THR A 339 14.16 -19.61 -11.55
CA THR A 339 14.52 -20.97 -11.99
C THR A 339 14.71 -21.06 -13.50
N THR A 340 13.83 -20.46 -14.30
CA THR A 340 13.93 -20.53 -15.77
C THR A 340 15.06 -19.64 -16.29
N ALA A 341 15.40 -18.54 -15.62
CA ALA A 341 16.56 -17.71 -15.94
C ALA A 341 17.91 -18.41 -15.70
N LYS A 342 17.96 -19.51 -14.93
CA LYS A 342 19.17 -20.34 -14.77
C LYS A 342 19.45 -21.28 -15.95
N ARG A 343 18.50 -21.45 -16.87
CA ARG A 343 18.69 -22.33 -18.04
C ARG A 343 19.62 -21.65 -19.04
N GLU A 344 20.49 -22.43 -19.67
CA GLU A 344 21.52 -21.90 -20.55
C GLU A 344 20.94 -21.17 -21.77
N ASP A 345 19.85 -21.67 -22.34
CA ASP A 345 19.16 -21.03 -23.48
C ASP A 345 18.57 -19.67 -23.08
N ASN A 346 18.03 -19.56 -21.88
CA ASN A 346 17.51 -18.30 -21.36
C ASN A 346 18.62 -17.32 -20.95
N MET A 347 19.75 -17.80 -20.42
CA MET A 347 20.94 -16.96 -20.18
C MET A 347 21.43 -16.29 -21.46
N GLU A 348 21.37 -16.99 -22.60
CA GLU A 348 21.74 -16.45 -23.90
C GLU A 348 20.79 -15.34 -24.35
N LEU A 349 19.48 -15.53 -24.17
CA LEU A 349 18.48 -14.50 -24.48
C LEU A 349 18.60 -13.27 -23.58
N ILE A 350 18.82 -13.46 -22.27
CA ILE A 350 19.02 -12.36 -21.32
C ILE A 350 20.29 -11.59 -21.69
N ALA A 351 21.40 -12.30 -21.95
CA ALA A 351 22.66 -11.69 -22.37
C ALA A 351 22.50 -10.91 -23.68
N TYR A 352 21.75 -11.44 -24.65
CA TYR A 352 21.42 -10.74 -25.88
C TYR A 352 20.64 -9.44 -25.63
N ALA A 353 19.59 -9.49 -24.80
CA ALA A 353 18.77 -8.32 -24.50
C ALA A 353 19.58 -7.20 -23.83
N LEU A 354 20.37 -7.55 -22.80
CA LEU A 354 21.25 -6.60 -22.13
C LEU A 354 22.32 -6.06 -23.08
N ASN A 355 22.91 -6.90 -23.92
CA ASN A 355 23.93 -6.46 -24.87
C ASN A 355 23.35 -5.50 -25.93
N ALA A 356 22.13 -5.79 -26.43
CA ALA A 356 21.42 -4.92 -27.35
C ALA A 356 21.11 -3.55 -26.72
N LEU A 357 20.74 -3.52 -25.44
CA LEU A 357 20.51 -2.28 -24.71
C LEU A 357 21.81 -1.47 -24.53
N HIS A 358 22.82 -2.08 -23.91
CA HIS A 358 24.08 -1.43 -23.52
C HIS A 358 24.88 -0.91 -24.73
N ASN A 359 24.67 -1.47 -25.93
CA ASN A 359 25.37 -1.08 -27.15
C ASN A 359 24.44 -0.41 -28.19
N SER A 360 23.26 0.06 -27.80
CA SER A 360 22.23 0.60 -28.70
C SER A 360 22.55 1.96 -29.37
N GLU A 361 23.72 2.55 -29.10
CA GLU A 361 24.08 3.95 -29.41
C GLU A 361 23.14 5.00 -28.80
N LYS A 362 22.12 4.58 -28.03
CA LYS A 362 21.19 5.45 -27.33
C LYS A 362 21.81 5.95 -26.04
N GLN A 363 21.17 6.96 -25.46
CA GLN A 363 21.44 7.49 -24.13
C GLN A 363 20.10 7.76 -23.46
N PHE A 364 19.98 7.36 -22.21
CA PHE A 364 18.85 7.75 -21.36
C PHE A 364 19.05 9.18 -20.85
N TYR A 365 17.95 9.79 -20.40
CA TYR A 365 17.93 11.20 -20.03
C TYR A 365 18.78 11.54 -18.79
N LYS A 366 18.96 10.57 -17.90
CA LYS A 366 19.65 10.75 -16.62
C LYS A 366 20.71 9.68 -16.42
N ASP A 367 21.75 10.07 -15.70
CA ASP A 367 22.72 9.15 -15.13
C ASP A 367 22.25 8.73 -13.73
N PHE A 368 22.53 7.48 -13.38
CA PHE A 368 22.24 6.93 -12.07
C PHE A 368 23.41 7.14 -11.12
N ASP A 369 23.15 7.64 -9.92
CA ASP A 369 24.11 7.65 -8.82
C ASP A 369 23.56 6.84 -7.64
N PRO A 370 23.96 5.56 -7.50
CA PRO A 370 23.50 4.72 -6.39
C PRO A 370 23.91 5.25 -5.02
N PHE A 371 24.97 6.06 -4.94
CA PHE A 371 25.43 6.63 -3.66
C PHE A 371 24.54 7.79 -3.23
N GLU A 372 24.12 8.63 -4.17
CA GLU A 372 23.17 9.71 -3.89
C GLU A 372 21.82 9.15 -3.44
N GLU A 373 21.29 8.15 -4.14
CA GLU A 373 20.02 7.53 -3.80
C GLU A 373 20.04 6.80 -2.43
N ILE A 374 21.14 6.10 -2.09
CA ILE A 374 21.31 5.51 -0.75
C ILE A 374 21.19 6.58 0.34
N GLU A 375 21.79 7.75 0.14
CA GLU A 375 21.72 8.86 1.10
C GLU A 375 20.31 9.46 1.17
N GLU A 376 19.57 9.53 0.06
CA GLU A 376 18.17 9.97 0.04
C GLU A 376 17.23 9.01 0.79
N TYR A 377 17.36 7.70 0.54
CA TYR A 377 16.61 6.68 1.29
C TYR A 377 16.95 6.74 2.78
N LYS A 378 18.23 6.88 3.13
CA LYS A 378 18.67 7.03 4.52
C LYS A 378 18.08 8.27 5.20
N LYS A 379 18.00 9.42 4.51
CA LYS A 379 17.35 10.62 5.03
C LYS A 379 15.87 10.39 5.33
N THR A 380 15.17 9.66 4.46
CA THR A 380 13.76 9.29 4.65
C THR A 380 13.59 8.40 5.87
N VAL A 381 14.46 7.39 6.05
CA VAL A 381 14.45 6.55 7.26
C VAL A 381 14.67 7.39 8.51
N ILE A 382 15.63 8.33 8.49
CA ILE A 382 15.89 9.21 9.65
C ILE A 382 14.69 10.10 9.99
N SER A 383 13.96 10.61 8.99
CA SER A 383 12.82 11.48 9.24
C SER A 383 11.59 10.75 9.77
N GLU A 384 11.38 9.50 9.33
CA GLU A 384 10.19 8.71 9.70
C GLU A 384 10.43 7.81 10.93
N ASP A 385 11.52 7.04 10.95
CA ASP A 385 11.92 6.19 12.09
C ASP A 385 13.43 5.90 12.12
N SER A 386 14.18 6.76 12.80
CA SER A 386 15.63 6.63 12.89
C SER A 386 16.12 5.36 13.62
N SER A 387 15.26 4.71 14.43
CA SER A 387 15.66 3.54 15.21
C SER A 387 15.96 2.33 14.33
N LEU A 388 15.36 2.27 13.15
CA LEU A 388 15.58 1.20 12.16
C LEU A 388 17.06 1.08 11.73
N LEU A 389 17.81 2.18 11.74
CA LEU A 389 19.23 2.22 11.36
C LEU A 389 20.17 1.55 12.38
N GLU A 390 19.70 1.22 13.58
CA GLU A 390 20.52 0.51 14.58
C GLU A 390 21.02 -0.85 14.09
N ASN A 391 20.30 -1.48 13.15
CA ASN A 391 20.69 -2.74 12.52
C ASN A 391 21.71 -2.57 11.38
N TYR A 392 22.05 -1.32 11.00
CA TYR A 392 22.81 -0.97 9.79
C TYR A 392 24.17 -0.30 10.07
N LYS A 393 24.80 -0.64 11.20
CA LYS A 393 25.99 0.06 11.75
C LYS A 393 27.19 0.16 10.80
N GLU A 394 27.35 -0.75 9.85
CA GLU A 394 28.51 -0.79 8.95
C GLU A 394 28.25 -0.07 7.62
N LEU A 395 27.00 0.30 7.33
CA LEU A 395 26.56 0.86 6.04
C LEU A 395 27.49 1.97 5.54
N ASP A 396 27.67 3.02 6.33
CA ASP A 396 28.44 4.21 5.91
C ASP A 396 29.89 3.84 5.57
N SER A 397 30.51 2.97 6.38
CA SER A 397 31.89 2.55 6.16
C SER A 397 32.06 1.68 4.90
N VAL A 398 31.02 0.92 4.55
CA VAL A 398 30.96 0.11 3.33
C VAL A 398 30.77 1.02 2.13
N VAL A 399 29.77 1.89 2.17
CA VAL A 399 29.41 2.83 1.10
C VAL A 399 30.59 3.73 0.74
N ILE A 400 31.27 4.32 1.74
CA ILE A 400 32.48 5.14 1.52
C ILE A 400 33.58 4.34 0.84
N TYR A 401 33.86 3.12 1.32
CA TYR A 401 34.89 2.27 0.72
C TYR A 401 34.57 1.93 -0.75
N LEU A 402 33.32 1.58 -1.04
CA LEU A 402 32.87 1.24 -2.38
C LEU A 402 32.99 2.45 -3.31
N LYS A 403 32.60 3.64 -2.84
CA LYS A 403 32.72 4.90 -3.58
C LYS A 403 34.17 5.19 -3.96
N ASP A 404 35.08 5.16 -2.99
CA ASP A 404 36.52 5.38 -3.23
C ASP A 404 37.10 4.38 -4.23
N LYS A 405 36.71 3.10 -4.13
CA LYS A 405 37.21 2.06 -5.03
C LYS A 405 36.64 2.16 -6.43
N LEU A 406 35.35 2.38 -6.58
CA LEU A 406 34.73 2.51 -7.89
C LEU A 406 35.18 3.79 -8.61
N GLN A 407 35.44 4.89 -7.89
CA GLN A 407 36.03 6.10 -8.48
C GLN A 407 37.46 5.89 -9.03
N SER A 408 38.19 4.91 -8.50
CA SER A 408 39.53 4.56 -9.01
C SER A 408 39.48 3.66 -10.26
N LEU A 409 38.30 3.20 -10.65
CA LEU A 409 38.06 2.34 -11.81
C LEU A 409 37.31 3.13 -12.88
N SER A 410 37.50 2.80 -14.16
CA SER A 410 36.75 3.48 -15.22
C SER A 410 35.34 2.92 -15.31
N LEU A 411 34.33 3.75 -15.00
CA LEU A 411 32.92 3.44 -15.24
C LEU A 411 32.52 3.84 -16.67
N GLU A 412 31.69 3.04 -17.31
CA GLU A 412 31.20 3.29 -18.66
C GLU A 412 29.69 3.53 -18.63
N TYR A 413 29.25 4.78 -18.78
CA TYR A 413 27.83 5.13 -18.69
C TYR A 413 27.12 4.82 -20.01
N VAL A 414 26.29 3.78 -19.99
CA VAL A 414 25.43 3.35 -21.09
C VAL A 414 24.00 3.17 -20.59
N PRO A 415 22.99 3.12 -21.48
CA PRO A 415 21.61 2.84 -21.05
C PRO A 415 21.54 1.50 -20.32
N CYS A 416 21.10 1.51 -19.07
CA CYS A 416 20.95 0.30 -18.25
C CYS A 416 19.49 0.18 -17.78
N HIS A 417 19.03 -1.06 -17.59
CA HIS A 417 17.73 -1.33 -17.02
C HIS A 417 17.70 -1.00 -15.52
N LEU A 418 18.82 -1.24 -14.82
CA LEU A 418 19.05 -1.05 -13.39
C LEU A 418 18.24 -1.96 -12.46
N ASP A 419 17.14 -2.52 -12.94
CA ASP A 419 16.33 -3.52 -12.23
C ASP A 419 15.97 -4.76 -13.08
N PRO A 420 16.96 -5.46 -13.70
CA PRO A 420 16.67 -6.57 -14.60
C PRO A 420 16.32 -7.85 -13.82
N TRP A 421 15.20 -7.86 -13.10
CA TRP A 421 14.68 -9.10 -12.51
C TRP A 421 14.28 -10.09 -13.60
N PRO A 422 14.39 -11.41 -13.37
CA PRO A 422 13.95 -12.42 -14.32
C PRO A 422 12.52 -12.19 -14.83
N GLU A 423 11.62 -11.72 -13.97
CA GLU A 423 10.22 -11.47 -14.28
C GLU A 423 10.01 -10.31 -15.29
N ASN A 424 11.01 -9.43 -15.43
CA ASN A 424 11.02 -8.36 -16.42
C ASN A 424 11.46 -8.87 -17.81
N PHE A 425 11.88 -10.13 -17.93
CA PHE A 425 12.20 -10.77 -19.20
C PHE A 425 11.04 -11.64 -19.67
N ILE A 426 10.47 -11.27 -20.82
CA ILE A 426 9.34 -11.98 -21.42
C ILE A 426 9.82 -12.67 -22.70
N LYS A 427 9.94 -14.00 -22.66
CA LYS A 427 10.34 -14.81 -23.81
C LYS A 427 9.15 -14.99 -24.74
N GLY A 428 9.09 -14.17 -25.79
CA GLY A 428 8.14 -14.34 -26.89
C GLY A 428 8.59 -15.41 -27.89
N LYS A 429 7.77 -15.64 -28.93
CA LYS A 429 8.06 -16.66 -29.97
C LYS A 429 9.31 -16.36 -30.79
N GLU A 430 9.53 -15.10 -31.15
CA GLU A 430 10.60 -14.68 -32.07
C GLU A 430 11.75 -13.96 -31.38
N LYS A 431 11.48 -13.35 -30.23
CA LYS A 431 12.45 -12.54 -29.48
C LYS A 431 12.09 -12.50 -28.01
N ILE A 432 13.07 -12.12 -27.20
CA ILE A 432 12.88 -11.75 -25.80
C ILE A 432 12.53 -10.27 -25.70
N TYR A 433 11.66 -9.94 -24.75
CA TYR A 433 11.33 -8.57 -24.38
C TYR A 433 11.88 -8.28 -22.99
N LEU A 434 12.23 -7.02 -22.75
CA LEU A 434 12.61 -6.47 -21.46
C LEU A 434 11.65 -5.33 -21.13
N ILE A 435 10.90 -5.49 -20.05
CA ILE A 435 9.81 -4.60 -19.63
C ILE A 435 10.13 -3.94 -18.27
N ASP A 436 9.28 -3.00 -17.86
CA ASP A 436 9.34 -2.30 -16.57
C ASP A 436 10.57 -1.38 -16.36
N TRP A 437 10.63 -0.33 -17.18
CA TRP A 437 11.73 0.64 -17.25
C TRP A 437 11.72 1.71 -16.14
N GLU A 438 11.08 1.45 -14.99
CA GLU A 438 10.84 2.47 -13.95
C GLU A 438 12.12 3.00 -13.30
N TYR A 439 13.15 2.16 -13.15
CA TYR A 439 14.46 2.53 -12.60
C TYR A 439 15.51 2.88 -13.66
N SER A 440 15.18 2.72 -14.94
CA SER A 440 16.19 2.80 -16.01
C SER A 440 16.87 4.17 -16.11
N ALA A 441 18.19 4.15 -16.26
CA ALA A 441 19.05 5.33 -16.40
C ALA A 441 20.42 4.91 -16.97
N ASN A 442 21.31 5.86 -17.28
CA ASN A 442 22.65 5.51 -17.70
C ASN A 442 23.53 5.13 -16.50
N TYR A 443 24.24 4.00 -16.58
CA TYR A 443 25.24 3.60 -15.59
C TYR A 443 26.24 2.62 -16.18
N ASP A 444 27.14 2.07 -15.37
CA ASP A 444 28.03 0.99 -15.77
C ASP A 444 27.22 -0.28 -16.11
N ARG A 445 27.37 -0.77 -17.35
CA ARG A 445 26.75 -2.01 -17.88
C ARG A 445 26.88 -3.23 -16.97
N LEU A 446 27.91 -3.26 -16.13
CA LEU A 446 28.16 -4.35 -15.19
C LEU A 446 27.13 -4.42 -14.07
N TRP A 447 26.40 -3.33 -13.80
CA TRP A 447 25.29 -3.32 -12.85
C TRP A 447 24.25 -4.37 -13.24
N ASP A 448 23.68 -4.27 -14.44
CA ASP A 448 22.63 -5.19 -14.91
C ASP A 448 23.07 -6.66 -14.92
N LEU A 449 24.33 -6.92 -15.29
CA LEU A 449 24.88 -8.28 -15.28
C LEU A 449 24.96 -8.86 -13.87
N VAL A 450 25.43 -8.04 -12.94
CA VAL A 450 25.54 -8.40 -11.53
C VAL A 450 24.16 -8.57 -10.91
N SER A 451 23.19 -7.73 -11.30
CA SER A 451 21.81 -7.82 -10.85
C SER A 451 21.22 -9.19 -11.17
N ILE A 452 21.24 -9.61 -12.44
CA ILE A 452 20.73 -10.93 -12.83
C ILE A 452 21.39 -12.06 -12.04
N ALA A 453 22.71 -12.04 -11.92
CA ALA A 453 23.46 -13.09 -11.22
C ALA A 453 23.07 -13.16 -9.72
N LEU A 454 22.91 -12.01 -9.07
CA LEU A 454 22.53 -11.92 -7.65
C LEU A 454 21.08 -12.29 -7.40
N GLU A 455 20.15 -11.79 -8.22
CA GLU A 455 18.71 -12.07 -8.07
C GLU A 455 18.40 -13.54 -8.35
N CYS A 456 19.10 -14.13 -9.32
CA CYS A 456 18.94 -15.55 -9.59
C CYS A 456 19.69 -16.43 -8.59
N ASP A 457 20.59 -15.93 -7.74
CA ASP A 457 21.50 -16.77 -6.95
C ASP A 457 22.29 -17.76 -7.84
N TYR A 458 23.03 -17.20 -8.81
CA TYR A 458 23.92 -17.98 -9.68
C TYR A 458 25.12 -18.54 -8.90
N SER A 459 25.45 -19.79 -9.16
CA SER A 459 26.74 -20.35 -8.76
C SER A 459 27.90 -19.72 -9.53
N GLU A 460 29.13 -19.86 -9.04
CA GLU A 460 30.33 -19.32 -9.72
C GLU A 460 30.44 -19.81 -11.18
N ASN A 461 30.08 -21.06 -11.46
CA ASN A 461 30.07 -21.61 -12.82
C ASN A 461 28.97 -21.00 -13.70
N GLN A 462 27.80 -20.71 -13.12
CA GLN A 462 26.70 -20.05 -13.84
C GLN A 462 27.02 -18.59 -14.15
N GLU A 463 27.65 -17.89 -13.20
CA GLU A 463 28.16 -16.55 -13.44
C GLU A 463 29.19 -16.53 -14.58
N GLU A 464 30.19 -17.42 -14.54
CA GLU A 464 31.19 -17.53 -15.61
C GLU A 464 30.52 -17.79 -16.96
N LEU A 465 29.56 -18.72 -17.03
CA LEU A 465 28.81 -19.02 -18.25
C LEU A 465 28.03 -17.80 -18.77
N PHE A 466 27.27 -17.14 -17.90
CA PHE A 466 26.44 -15.98 -18.26
C PHE A 466 27.29 -14.80 -18.73
N TYR A 467 28.36 -14.46 -18.00
CA TYR A 467 29.24 -13.38 -18.41
C TYR A 467 29.95 -13.70 -19.73
N ASN A 468 30.38 -14.95 -19.95
CA ASN A 468 30.95 -15.36 -21.23
C ASN A 468 29.97 -15.18 -22.39
N LYS A 469 28.68 -15.49 -22.19
CA LYS A 469 27.63 -15.27 -23.21
C LYS A 469 27.43 -13.77 -23.50
N TYR A 470 27.46 -12.92 -22.47
CA TYR A 470 27.30 -11.48 -22.64
C TYR A 470 28.50 -10.81 -23.34
N PHE A 471 29.73 -11.13 -22.92
CA PHE A 471 30.94 -10.51 -23.48
C PHE A 471 31.42 -11.18 -24.77
N GLY A 472 30.99 -12.41 -25.05
CA GLY A 472 31.62 -13.28 -26.06
C GLY A 472 33.05 -13.73 -25.70
N ARG A 473 33.49 -13.45 -24.47
CA ARG A 473 34.83 -13.77 -23.94
C ARG A 473 34.80 -13.86 -22.41
N LYS A 474 35.89 -14.36 -21.82
CA LYS A 474 36.10 -14.26 -20.38
C LYS A 474 36.17 -12.79 -19.92
N PRO A 475 35.53 -12.43 -18.80
CA PRO A 475 35.69 -11.11 -18.19
C PRO A 475 37.15 -10.78 -17.89
N LEU A 476 37.53 -9.53 -18.12
CA LEU A 476 38.84 -9.00 -17.76
C LEU A 476 38.95 -8.88 -16.23
N LYS A 477 40.19 -8.83 -15.74
CA LYS A 477 40.46 -8.72 -14.31
C LYS A 477 39.81 -7.48 -13.68
N GLU A 478 39.82 -6.35 -14.39
CA GLU A 478 39.21 -5.10 -13.94
C GLU A 478 37.66 -5.19 -13.93
N GLU A 479 37.06 -5.84 -14.94
CA GLU A 479 35.62 -6.08 -14.99
C GLU A 479 35.18 -6.96 -13.81
N LEU A 480 35.92 -8.04 -13.51
CA LEU A 480 35.65 -8.88 -12.34
C LEU A 480 35.81 -8.11 -11.02
N GLU A 481 36.78 -7.21 -10.92
CA GLU A 481 36.96 -6.37 -9.73
C GLU A 481 35.76 -5.42 -9.57
N LYS A 482 35.34 -4.73 -10.64
CA LYS A 482 34.14 -3.89 -10.65
C LYS A 482 32.89 -4.68 -10.26
N MET A 483 32.63 -5.83 -10.89
CA MET A 483 31.46 -6.66 -10.60
C MET A 483 31.39 -7.06 -9.11
N ASN A 484 32.53 -7.42 -8.49
CA ASN A 484 32.55 -7.76 -7.07
C ASN A 484 32.18 -6.57 -6.17
N LEU A 485 32.61 -5.35 -6.51
CA LEU A 485 32.25 -4.14 -5.78
C LEU A 485 30.76 -3.80 -6.00
N LEU A 486 30.28 -3.87 -7.24
CA LEU A 486 28.89 -3.60 -7.59
C LEU A 486 27.92 -4.57 -6.91
N LYS A 487 28.30 -5.85 -6.72
CA LYS A 487 27.48 -6.80 -5.96
C LYS A 487 27.17 -6.31 -4.54
N VAL A 488 28.17 -5.77 -3.86
CA VAL A 488 28.00 -5.23 -2.51
C VAL A 488 27.18 -3.95 -2.56
N LEU A 489 27.48 -3.06 -3.51
CA LEU A 489 26.77 -1.79 -3.65
C LEU A 489 25.28 -2.00 -3.90
N MET A 490 24.93 -2.94 -4.77
CA MET A 490 23.55 -3.27 -5.11
C MET A 490 22.78 -3.84 -3.90
N ASP A 491 23.42 -4.70 -3.09
CA ASP A 491 22.84 -5.19 -1.84
C ASP A 491 22.62 -4.05 -0.83
N MET A 492 23.54 -3.09 -0.73
CA MET A 492 23.34 -1.90 0.11
C MET A 492 22.21 -1.01 -0.40
N TYR A 493 22.14 -0.79 -1.72
CA TYR A 493 21.13 0.01 -2.39
C TYR A 493 19.71 -0.52 -2.13
N TRP A 494 19.45 -1.77 -2.52
CA TRP A 494 18.11 -2.36 -2.37
C TRP A 494 17.71 -2.58 -0.92
N SER A 495 18.68 -2.81 -0.04
CA SER A 495 18.43 -2.88 1.39
C SER A 495 17.94 -1.53 1.93
N MET A 496 18.58 -0.43 1.55
CA MET A 496 18.22 0.91 2.01
C MET A 496 16.90 1.40 1.39
N TRP A 497 16.66 1.09 0.11
CA TRP A 497 15.36 1.31 -0.53
C TRP A 497 14.23 0.62 0.27
N ALA A 498 14.41 -0.66 0.60
CA ALA A 498 13.42 -1.41 1.37
C ALA A 498 13.25 -0.84 2.80
N LEU A 499 14.34 -0.43 3.44
CA LEU A 499 14.30 0.21 4.76
C LEU A 499 13.49 1.51 4.75
N SER A 500 13.62 2.30 3.69
CA SER A 500 12.82 3.51 3.48
C SER A 500 11.34 3.21 3.28
N LYS A 501 10.97 2.09 2.64
CA LYS A 501 9.55 1.68 2.54
C LYS A 501 9.00 1.22 3.88
N ILE A 502 9.80 0.48 4.65
CA ILE A 502 9.45 0.03 6.01
C ILE A 502 9.20 1.22 6.93
N SER A 503 10.06 2.26 6.88
CA SER A 503 9.88 3.46 7.69
C SER A 503 8.58 4.21 7.35
N CYS A 504 8.08 4.06 6.12
CA CYS A 504 6.79 4.62 5.68
C CYS A 504 5.59 3.67 5.92
N GLY A 505 5.80 2.54 6.58
CA GLY A 505 4.73 1.62 7.01
C GLY A 505 4.63 0.30 6.25
N ASP A 506 5.47 0.05 5.25
CA ASP A 506 5.48 -1.23 4.51
C ASP A 506 6.32 -2.30 5.25
N LYS A 507 5.71 -2.91 6.26
CA LYS A 507 6.39 -3.85 7.16
C LYS A 507 6.77 -5.18 6.50
N GLU A 508 6.21 -5.53 5.34
CA GLU A 508 6.45 -6.81 4.67
C GLU A 508 7.89 -6.93 4.13
N LEU A 509 8.57 -5.81 3.90
CA LEU A 509 9.92 -5.76 3.34
C LEU A 509 11.04 -5.96 4.36
N ASN A 510 10.73 -6.18 5.65
CA ASN A 510 11.73 -6.20 6.72
C ASN A 510 12.80 -7.30 6.54
N ASP A 511 12.36 -8.52 6.26
CA ASP A 511 13.29 -9.64 6.05
C ASP A 511 14.12 -9.42 4.78
N TYR A 512 13.49 -8.95 3.70
CA TYR A 512 14.16 -8.61 2.45
C TYR A 512 15.27 -7.56 2.66
N SER A 513 14.95 -6.48 3.37
CA SER A 513 15.89 -5.39 3.66
C SER A 513 17.10 -5.90 4.45
N LEU A 514 16.86 -6.65 5.52
CA LEU A 514 17.92 -7.17 6.40
C LEU A 514 18.77 -8.26 5.72
N ASP A 515 18.17 -9.14 4.94
CA ASP A 515 18.89 -10.23 4.30
C ASP A 515 19.84 -9.72 3.20
N ARG A 516 19.41 -8.73 2.42
CA ARG A 516 20.30 -8.05 1.48
C ARG A 516 21.47 -7.36 2.17
N TYR A 517 21.20 -6.63 3.25
CA TYR A 517 22.28 -5.99 4.01
C TYR A 517 23.30 -7.03 4.52
N LYS A 518 22.84 -8.10 5.17
CA LYS A 518 23.70 -9.18 5.67
C LYS A 518 24.50 -9.85 4.54
N ARG A 519 23.88 -10.08 3.37
CA ARG A 519 24.55 -10.63 2.19
C ARG A 519 25.64 -9.69 1.68
N GLY A 520 25.35 -8.40 1.59
CA GLY A 520 26.29 -7.36 1.21
C GLY A 520 27.49 -7.27 2.17
N ILE A 521 27.27 -7.25 3.49
CA ILE A 521 28.35 -7.27 4.50
C ILE A 521 29.24 -8.52 4.37
N ARG A 522 28.62 -9.69 4.12
CA ARG A 522 29.36 -10.95 3.90
C ARG A 522 30.26 -10.87 2.68
N ASN A 523 29.74 -10.34 1.57
CA ASN A 523 30.49 -10.17 0.33
C ASN A 523 31.59 -9.11 0.46
N PHE A 524 31.31 -8.00 1.15
CA PHE A 524 32.29 -6.98 1.48
C PHE A 524 33.47 -7.52 2.29
N SER A 525 33.18 -8.37 3.29
CA SER A 525 34.20 -9.02 4.12
C SER A 525 35.16 -9.87 3.29
N LYS A 526 34.64 -10.61 2.28
CA LYS A 526 35.46 -11.40 1.35
C LYS A 526 36.40 -10.50 0.53
N ILE A 527 35.93 -9.34 0.07
CA ILE A 527 36.73 -8.36 -0.69
C ILE A 527 37.87 -7.82 0.19
N LYS A 528 37.57 -7.36 1.41
CA LYS A 528 38.59 -6.86 2.35
C LYS A 528 39.62 -7.93 2.72
N HIS A 529 39.23 -9.19 2.88
CA HIS A 529 40.18 -10.26 3.18
C HIS A 529 41.15 -10.52 2.03
N LYS A 530 40.66 -10.60 0.78
CA LYS A 530 41.50 -10.74 -0.42
C LYS A 530 42.46 -9.55 -0.60
N ALA A 531 42.01 -8.34 -0.28
CA ALA A 531 42.86 -7.14 -0.35
C ALA A 531 43.99 -7.15 0.71
N LYS A 532 43.76 -7.75 1.89
CA LYS A 532 44.78 -7.90 2.94
C LYS A 532 45.83 -8.97 2.62
N ILE A 533 45.47 -10.05 1.92
CA ILE A 533 46.42 -11.11 1.52
C ILE A 533 47.34 -10.66 0.36
N ARG A 534 46.90 -9.70 -0.45
CA ARG A 534 47.66 -9.16 -1.60
C ARG A 534 48.61 -8.01 -1.24
N ARG A 535 48.54 -7.49 0.00
CA ARG A 535 49.48 -6.51 0.56
C ARG A 535 50.49 -7.25 1.41
#